data_AF-A0AAE3MI83-F1
#
_entry.id   AF-A0AAE3MI83-F1
#
_cell.length_a   1.000
_cell.length_b   1.000
_cell.length_c   1.000
_cell.angle_alpha   90.00
_cell.angle_beta   90.00
_cell.angle_gamma   90.00
#
_symmetry.space_group_name_H-M   'P 1'
#
loop_
_entity.id
_entity.type
_entity.pdbx_description
1 polymer ?
#
loop_
_entity_poly.entity_id
_entity_poly.type
_entity_poly.pdbx_seq_one_letter_code
_entity_poly.pdbx_strand_id
1 'polypeptide(L)'
;MKSITLIVASILITSLNIYSQSLNLESDSILTSVFSLDEIKGIQSFVTYVDDFVVKKTKEDNVEKAYHDFFDWYYEYQMKNKVTKSPIKTKYRYAFLESLDKDVFDAFWLRDSTVLTVRYKGKEYKNLSDINNIDINFKGKYMEYMKEVGEVDRDSYFIDVHTKISAMGGIPGGGGLWMPEGFHHKRDFNLVKNRIWAACYILCIHDHVDIRMKKYLKEQRRRESKDYEVLK
;
A
#
# COMPACT_ATOMS: atom_id res chain seq x y z
N MET A 1 5.93 23.32 -47.01
CA MET A 1 5.14 23.26 -45.75
C MET A 1 4.73 21.86 -45.30
N LYS A 2 5.04 20.76 -46.02
CA LYS A 2 4.76 19.38 -45.56
C LYS A 2 5.87 18.76 -44.69
N SER A 3 7.05 19.38 -44.65
CA SER A 3 8.23 18.84 -43.95
C SER A 3 8.36 19.30 -42.49
N ILE A 4 7.64 20.34 -42.06
CA ILE A 4 7.69 20.85 -40.67
C ILE A 4 6.74 20.07 -39.76
N THR A 5 5.63 19.54 -40.30
CA THR A 5 4.64 18.76 -39.54
C THR A 5 5.18 17.41 -39.04
N LEU A 6 6.19 16.84 -39.71
CA LEU A 6 6.78 15.54 -39.32
C LEU A 6 7.73 15.64 -38.12
N ILE A 7 8.34 16.81 -37.90
CA ILE A 7 9.31 17.00 -36.81
C ILE A 7 8.59 17.18 -35.46
N VAL A 8 7.43 17.85 -35.46
CA VAL A 8 6.62 18.04 -34.23
C VAL A 8 5.99 16.72 -33.77
N ALA A 9 5.59 15.84 -34.69
CA ALA A 9 5.06 14.52 -34.34
C ALA A 9 6.14 13.57 -33.78
N SER A 10 7.40 13.72 -34.20
CA SER A 10 8.50 12.88 -33.70
C SER A 10 8.95 13.26 -32.28
N ILE A 11 8.86 14.56 -31.93
CA ILE A 11 9.18 15.05 -30.58
C ILE A 11 8.09 14.69 -29.55
N LEU A 12 6.83 14.59 -29.99
CA LEU A 12 5.70 14.18 -29.13
C LEU A 12 5.67 12.69 -28.78
N ILE A 13 6.37 11.84 -29.54
CA ILE A 13 6.48 10.40 -29.25
C ILE A 13 7.65 10.11 -28.30
N THR A 14 8.68 10.96 -28.25
CA THR A 14 9.79 10.81 -27.28
C THR A 14 9.44 11.26 -25.86
N SER A 15 8.35 12.00 -25.66
CA SER A 15 7.91 12.44 -24.32
C SER A 15 7.01 11.45 -23.57
N LEU A 16 6.81 10.23 -24.11
CA LEU A 16 5.99 9.17 -23.48
C LEU A 16 6.79 7.94 -23.01
N ASN A 17 8.11 7.94 -23.15
CA ASN A 17 8.98 6.87 -22.65
C ASN A 17 9.87 7.37 -21.52
N ILE A 18 9.27 7.89 -20.46
CA ILE A 18 9.90 7.79 -19.13
C ILE A 18 9.62 6.36 -18.68
N TYR A 19 10.39 5.43 -19.24
CA TYR A 19 10.40 4.05 -18.81
C TYR A 19 10.96 4.05 -17.39
N SER A 20 10.07 4.09 -16.39
CA SER A 20 10.42 3.54 -15.08
C SER A 20 10.95 2.14 -15.34
N GLN A 21 12.24 1.93 -15.09
CA GLN A 21 12.86 0.63 -15.32
C GLN A 21 12.15 -0.37 -14.40
N SER A 22 11.24 -1.16 -14.97
CA SER A 22 10.43 -2.10 -14.21
C SER A 22 11.36 -3.09 -13.52
N LEU A 23 11.28 -3.13 -12.19
CA LEU A 23 12.09 -4.04 -11.38
C LEU A 23 11.77 -5.49 -11.77
N ASN A 24 12.78 -6.27 -12.18
CA ASN A 24 12.59 -7.67 -12.54
C ASN A 24 12.44 -8.52 -11.27
N LEU A 25 11.20 -8.79 -10.85
CA LEU A 25 10.93 -9.59 -9.65
C LEU A 25 11.39 -11.05 -9.78
N GLU A 26 11.43 -11.62 -11.00
CA GLU A 26 11.87 -13.00 -11.23
C GLU A 26 13.37 -13.19 -10.98
N SER A 27 14.14 -12.09 -10.88
CA SER A 27 15.55 -12.16 -10.51
C SER A 27 15.80 -12.47 -9.03
N ASP A 28 14.77 -12.35 -8.18
CA ASP A 28 14.88 -12.66 -6.75
C ASP A 28 14.68 -14.16 -6.51
N SER A 29 15.76 -14.84 -6.10
CA SER A 29 15.76 -16.29 -5.90
C SER A 29 14.90 -16.72 -4.71
N ILE A 30 14.74 -15.86 -3.70
CA ILE A 30 13.91 -16.18 -2.53
C ILE A 30 12.44 -16.05 -2.94
N LEU A 31 12.08 -14.98 -3.64
CA LEU A 31 10.73 -14.76 -4.14
C LEU A 31 10.27 -15.91 -5.04
N THR A 32 11.12 -16.32 -5.99
CA THR A 32 10.84 -17.43 -6.91
C THR A 32 10.80 -18.81 -6.24
N SER A 33 11.33 -18.95 -5.02
CA SER A 33 11.20 -20.17 -4.22
C SER A 33 9.89 -20.25 -3.44
N VAL A 34 9.27 -19.10 -3.12
CA VAL A 34 8.04 -19.01 -2.30
C VAL A 34 6.79 -18.88 -3.18
N PHE A 35 6.91 -18.17 -4.30
CA PHE A 35 5.81 -17.83 -5.19
C PHE A 35 5.96 -18.49 -6.55
N SER A 36 4.83 -18.95 -7.10
CA SER A 36 4.75 -19.37 -8.50
C SER A 36 4.93 -18.18 -9.45
N LEU A 37 5.28 -18.46 -10.70
CA LEU A 37 5.44 -17.42 -11.72
C LEU A 37 4.16 -16.58 -11.95
N ASP A 38 2.98 -17.20 -11.85
CA ASP A 38 1.71 -16.48 -11.99
C ASP A 38 1.42 -15.58 -10.78
N GLU A 39 1.76 -16.04 -9.57
CA GLU A 39 1.71 -15.18 -8.39
C GLU A 39 2.69 -14.00 -8.51
N ILE A 40 3.91 -14.22 -9.02
CA ILE A 40 4.91 -13.16 -9.24
C ILE A 40 4.39 -12.10 -10.23
N LYS A 41 3.65 -12.47 -11.28
CA LYS A 41 2.99 -11.48 -12.17
C LYS A 41 1.94 -10.65 -11.42
N GLY A 42 1.20 -11.25 -10.51
CA GLY A 42 0.29 -10.53 -9.63
C GLY A 42 1.03 -9.59 -8.68
N ILE A 43 2.18 -10.02 -8.14
CA ILE A 43 3.06 -9.19 -7.31
C ILE A 43 3.58 -7.99 -8.10
N GLN A 44 4.05 -8.23 -9.33
CA GLN A 44 4.48 -7.18 -10.25
C GLN A 44 3.36 -6.15 -10.48
N SER A 45 2.11 -6.59 -10.57
CA SER A 45 0.98 -5.71 -10.82
C SER A 45 0.77 -4.71 -9.67
N PHE A 46 0.85 -5.14 -8.41
CA PHE A 46 0.72 -4.19 -7.29
C PHE A 46 1.97 -3.37 -7.04
N VAL A 47 3.16 -3.90 -7.30
CA VAL A 47 4.40 -3.11 -7.26
C VAL A 47 4.33 -1.99 -8.29
N THR A 48 3.97 -2.30 -9.53
CA THR A 48 3.84 -1.32 -10.62
C THR A 48 2.77 -0.27 -10.30
N TYR A 49 1.63 -0.68 -9.75
CA TYR A 49 0.58 0.25 -9.31
C TYR A 49 1.09 1.26 -8.27
N VAL A 50 1.95 0.82 -7.35
CA VAL A 50 2.54 1.72 -6.34
C VAL A 50 3.69 2.54 -6.93
N ASP A 51 4.53 1.97 -7.78
CA ASP A 51 5.58 2.68 -8.52
C ASP A 51 4.99 3.89 -9.27
N ASP A 52 3.94 3.66 -10.06
CA ASP A 52 3.22 4.71 -10.79
C ASP A 52 2.64 5.76 -9.85
N PHE A 53 2.10 5.33 -8.70
CA PHE A 53 1.56 6.22 -7.71
C PHE A 53 2.64 7.13 -7.10
N VAL A 54 3.79 6.58 -6.67
CA VAL A 54 4.86 7.36 -6.04
C VAL A 54 5.52 8.29 -7.05
N VAL A 55 5.84 7.82 -8.26
CA VAL A 55 6.39 8.63 -9.37
C VAL A 55 5.48 9.80 -9.68
N LYS A 56 4.18 9.56 -9.85
CA LYS A 56 3.21 10.62 -10.12
C LYS A 56 3.08 11.59 -8.95
N LYS A 57 3.18 11.08 -7.72
CA LYS A 57 2.99 11.87 -6.50
C LYS A 57 4.17 12.81 -6.25
N THR A 58 5.39 12.35 -6.49
CA THR A 58 6.64 13.10 -6.27
C THR A 58 7.10 13.86 -7.51
N LYS A 59 6.64 13.45 -8.70
CA LYS A 59 7.09 13.92 -10.03
C LYS A 59 8.55 13.56 -10.32
N GLU A 60 9.00 12.45 -9.75
CA GLU A 60 10.34 11.93 -9.96
C GLU A 60 10.34 10.88 -11.06
N ASP A 61 11.25 11.00 -12.02
CA ASP A 61 11.39 10.03 -13.11
C ASP A 61 12.10 8.75 -12.65
N ASN A 62 12.97 8.88 -11.63
CA ASN A 62 13.62 7.75 -10.98
C ASN A 62 12.71 7.22 -9.87
N VAL A 63 12.31 5.96 -10.00
CA VAL A 63 11.37 5.34 -9.07
C VAL A 63 11.98 5.08 -7.68
N GLU A 64 13.28 4.79 -7.56
CA GLU A 64 13.94 4.67 -6.25
C GLU A 64 13.87 6.00 -5.50
N LYS A 65 14.22 7.11 -6.17
CA LYS A 65 14.12 8.45 -5.61
C LYS A 65 12.68 8.80 -5.27
N ALA A 66 11.73 8.41 -6.11
CA ALA A 66 10.30 8.62 -5.88
C ALA A 66 9.83 7.97 -4.57
N TYR A 67 10.33 6.79 -4.19
CA TYR A 67 9.99 6.19 -2.90
C TYR A 67 10.55 6.99 -1.73
N HIS A 68 11.81 7.42 -1.80
CA HIS A 68 12.40 8.22 -0.72
C HIS A 68 11.64 9.53 -0.53
N ASP A 69 11.42 10.28 -1.62
CA ASP A 69 10.71 11.56 -1.59
C ASP A 69 9.24 11.38 -1.14
N PHE A 70 8.61 10.26 -1.51
CA PHE A 70 7.27 9.94 -1.04
C PHE A 70 7.24 9.73 0.47
N PHE A 71 8.17 8.95 1.03
CA PHE A 71 8.21 8.67 2.45
C PHE A 71 8.58 9.90 3.27
N ASP A 72 9.50 10.75 2.80
CA ASP A 72 9.82 12.05 3.40
C ASP A 72 8.57 12.93 3.47
N TRP A 73 7.93 13.14 2.32
CA TRP A 73 6.69 13.92 2.24
C TRP A 73 5.61 13.37 3.17
N TYR A 74 5.46 12.04 3.21
CA TYR A 74 4.41 11.40 4.01
C TYR A 74 4.70 11.50 5.51
N TYR A 75 5.97 11.38 5.92
CA TYR A 75 6.40 11.62 7.29
C TYR A 75 6.09 13.06 7.72
N GLU A 76 6.54 14.05 6.95
CA GLU A 76 6.29 15.47 7.22
C GLU A 76 4.79 15.78 7.31
N TYR A 77 3.99 15.20 6.41
CA TYR A 77 2.55 15.33 6.44
C TYR A 77 1.97 14.81 7.77
N GLN A 78 2.39 13.63 8.22
CA GLN A 78 1.91 13.05 9.48
C GLN A 78 2.33 13.89 10.68
N MET A 79 3.58 14.33 10.73
CA MET A 79 4.10 15.17 11.82
C MET A 79 3.39 16.52 11.91
N LYS A 80 3.15 17.17 10.77
CA LYS A 80 2.45 18.46 10.70
C LYS A 80 0.98 18.35 11.10
N ASN A 81 0.28 17.33 10.61
CA ASN A 81 -1.16 17.22 10.79
C ASN A 81 -1.56 16.38 12.02
N LYS A 82 -0.60 15.71 12.68
CA LYS A 82 -0.82 14.80 13.81
C LYS A 82 -1.90 13.75 13.53
N VAL A 83 -2.00 13.32 12.28
CA VAL A 83 -3.03 12.39 11.81
C VAL A 83 -2.51 11.59 10.62
N THR A 84 -2.75 10.29 10.63
CA THR A 84 -2.52 9.42 9.48
C THR A 84 -3.66 9.59 8.48
N LYS A 85 -3.34 9.77 7.20
CA LYS A 85 -4.32 9.87 6.12
C LYS A 85 -3.87 8.98 4.98
N SER A 86 -4.77 8.17 4.43
CA SER A 86 -4.41 7.30 3.33
C SER A 86 -3.87 8.12 2.14
N PRO A 87 -2.66 7.80 1.64
CA PRO A 87 -2.06 8.54 0.52
C PRO A 87 -2.80 8.26 -0.79
N ILE A 88 -3.41 7.08 -0.89
CA ILE A 88 -4.26 6.66 -2.02
C ILE A 88 -5.72 6.78 -1.59
N LYS A 89 -6.58 7.35 -2.46
CA LYS A 89 -8.01 7.44 -2.14
C LYS A 89 -8.58 6.03 -1.93
N THR A 90 -9.28 5.85 -0.81
CA THR A 90 -9.84 4.56 -0.36
C THR A 90 -10.58 3.78 -1.46
N LYS A 91 -11.42 4.47 -2.26
CA LYS A 91 -12.16 3.87 -3.37
C LYS A 91 -11.23 3.20 -4.40
N TYR A 92 -10.18 3.89 -4.83
CA TYR A 92 -9.27 3.39 -5.86
C TYR A 92 -8.39 2.27 -5.33
N ARG A 93 -7.91 2.40 -4.10
CA ARG A 93 -7.15 1.34 -3.45
C ARG A 93 -7.95 0.04 -3.36
N TYR A 94 -9.19 0.09 -2.86
CA TYR A 94 -9.98 -1.14 -2.72
C TYR A 94 -10.35 -1.72 -4.07
N ALA A 95 -10.74 -0.89 -5.05
CA ALA A 95 -11.01 -1.38 -6.40
C ALA A 95 -9.80 -2.07 -7.04
N PHE A 96 -8.60 -1.52 -6.83
CA PHE A 96 -7.36 -2.15 -7.29
C PHE A 96 -7.09 -3.48 -6.57
N LEU A 97 -7.14 -3.50 -5.24
CA LEU A 97 -6.88 -4.73 -4.48
C LEU A 97 -7.92 -5.83 -4.75
N GLU A 98 -9.16 -5.47 -5.05
CA GLU A 98 -10.23 -6.40 -5.48
C GLU A 98 -10.03 -6.95 -6.89
N SER A 99 -9.21 -6.28 -7.71
CA SER A 99 -8.89 -6.74 -9.07
C SER A 99 -7.70 -7.70 -9.12
N LEU A 100 -6.96 -7.86 -8.02
CA LEU A 100 -5.88 -8.83 -7.93
C LEU A 100 -6.43 -10.26 -7.94
N ASP A 101 -5.64 -11.19 -8.45
CA ASP A 101 -5.89 -12.61 -8.24
C ASP A 101 -6.04 -12.91 -6.74
N LYS A 102 -7.00 -13.76 -6.41
CA LYS A 102 -7.35 -14.04 -5.00
C LYS A 102 -6.17 -14.65 -4.24
N ASP A 103 -5.42 -15.54 -4.86
CA ASP A 103 -4.30 -16.21 -4.19
C ASP A 103 -3.16 -15.22 -3.94
N VAL A 104 -2.94 -14.28 -4.87
CA VAL A 104 -2.00 -13.16 -4.67
C VAL A 104 -2.47 -12.23 -3.56
N PHE A 105 -3.77 -11.87 -3.54
CA PHE A 105 -4.30 -11.03 -2.48
C PHE A 105 -4.14 -11.70 -1.10
N ASP A 106 -4.58 -12.95 -0.97
CA ASP A 106 -4.56 -13.68 0.30
C ASP A 106 -3.13 -14.01 0.75
N ALA A 107 -2.17 -14.10 -0.16
CA ALA A 107 -0.77 -14.28 0.21
C ALA A 107 -0.18 -13.08 0.97
N PHE A 108 -0.69 -11.87 0.73
CA PHE A 108 -0.16 -10.62 1.30
C PHE A 108 -1.07 -10.01 2.35
N TRP A 109 -2.38 -10.06 2.13
CA TRP A 109 -3.35 -9.27 2.88
C TRP A 109 -4.51 -10.09 3.39
N LEU A 110 -5.09 -9.60 4.49
CA LEU A 110 -6.39 -10.01 4.99
C LEU A 110 -7.32 -8.81 4.96
N ARG A 111 -8.61 -9.08 4.71
CA ARG A 111 -9.66 -8.07 4.81
C ARG A 111 -10.48 -8.33 6.06
N ASP A 112 -10.54 -7.33 6.93
CA ASP A 112 -11.48 -7.31 8.04
C ASP A 112 -12.49 -6.17 7.82
N SER A 113 -13.77 -6.50 7.73
CA SER A 113 -14.85 -5.52 7.58
C SER A 113 -15.52 -5.19 8.91
N THR A 114 -15.08 -5.82 9.99
CA THR A 114 -15.62 -5.69 11.33
C THR A 114 -14.66 -4.93 12.22
N VAL A 115 -15.21 -4.08 13.07
CA VAL A 115 -14.46 -3.42 14.12
C VAL A 115 -15.20 -3.65 15.43
N LEU A 116 -14.62 -4.51 16.27
CA LEU A 116 -15.25 -4.96 17.51
C LEU A 116 -15.49 -3.81 18.48
N THR A 117 -14.52 -2.91 18.64
CA THR A 117 -14.63 -1.75 19.52
C THR A 117 -13.77 -0.60 19.02
N VAL A 118 -14.37 0.58 18.90
CA VAL A 118 -13.66 1.85 18.67
C VAL A 118 -14.19 2.92 19.60
N ARG A 119 -13.28 3.67 20.21
CA ARG A 119 -13.61 4.88 20.97
C ARG A 119 -13.49 6.09 20.06
N TYR A 120 -14.58 6.84 19.90
CA TYR A 120 -14.64 8.06 19.09
C TYR A 120 -15.35 9.18 19.86
N LYS A 121 -14.66 10.31 20.06
CA LYS A 121 -15.16 11.46 20.85
C LYS A 121 -15.71 11.08 22.22
N GLY A 122 -15.00 10.23 22.95
CA GLY A 122 -15.40 9.77 24.29
C GLY A 122 -16.52 8.73 24.33
N LYS A 123 -17.14 8.39 23.19
CA LYS A 123 -18.14 7.33 23.09
C LYS A 123 -17.52 6.04 22.55
N GLU A 124 -17.91 4.92 23.14
CA GLU A 124 -17.55 3.59 22.65
C GLU A 124 -18.57 3.12 21.60
N TYR A 125 -18.07 2.66 20.48
CA TYR A 125 -18.84 2.05 19.40
C TYR A 125 -18.41 0.60 19.27
N LYS A 126 -19.38 -0.31 19.25
CA LYS A 126 -19.14 -1.77 19.21
C LYS A 126 -19.71 -2.38 17.95
N ASN A 127 -19.10 -3.49 17.52
CA ASN A 127 -19.58 -4.33 16.42
C ASN A 127 -19.92 -3.52 15.16
N LEU A 128 -19.01 -2.60 14.80
CA LEU A 128 -19.18 -1.80 13.59
C LEU A 128 -18.92 -2.69 12.39
N SER A 129 -19.90 -2.75 11.48
CA SER A 129 -19.77 -3.38 10.16
C SER A 129 -19.43 -2.34 9.09
N ASP A 130 -19.11 -2.78 7.88
CA ASP A 130 -18.79 -1.92 6.73
C ASP A 130 -17.57 -1.01 6.92
N ILE A 131 -16.72 -1.29 7.91
CA ILE A 131 -15.47 -0.58 8.15
C ILE A 131 -14.34 -1.44 7.59
N ASN A 132 -14.18 -1.42 6.27
CA ASN A 132 -13.12 -2.17 5.59
C ASN A 132 -11.73 -1.75 6.09
N ASN A 133 -11.02 -2.71 6.66
CA ASN A 133 -9.60 -2.73 6.98
C ASN A 133 -8.91 -3.72 6.04
N ILE A 134 -7.72 -3.35 5.58
CA ILE A 134 -6.80 -4.28 4.97
C ILE A 134 -5.56 -4.28 5.83
N ASP A 135 -5.15 -5.46 6.24
CA ASP A 135 -3.92 -5.63 7.01
C ASP A 135 -3.09 -6.72 6.35
N ILE A 136 -1.83 -6.82 6.74
CA ILE A 136 -0.96 -7.91 6.30
C ILE A 136 -1.53 -9.22 6.80
N ASN A 137 -1.57 -10.22 5.91
CA ASN A 137 -1.85 -11.58 6.30
C ASN A 137 -0.63 -12.17 7.01
N PHE A 138 -0.62 -12.12 8.34
CA PHE A 138 0.44 -12.70 9.17
C PHE A 138 0.57 -14.23 9.04
N LYS A 139 -0.37 -14.89 8.35
CA LYS A 139 -0.33 -16.32 7.99
C LYS A 139 -0.18 -16.55 6.48
N GLY A 140 -0.01 -15.48 5.70
CA GLY A 140 0.10 -15.56 4.24
C GLY A 140 1.53 -15.89 3.80
N LYS A 141 1.66 -16.36 2.56
CA LYS A 141 2.96 -16.69 1.94
C LYS A 141 3.96 -15.53 1.99
N TYR A 142 3.49 -14.28 1.98
CA TYR A 142 4.40 -13.14 2.08
C TYR A 142 5.20 -13.11 3.40
N MET A 143 4.63 -13.63 4.49
CA MET A 143 5.37 -13.78 5.75
C MET A 143 6.48 -14.81 5.64
N GLU A 144 6.24 -15.92 4.92
CA GLU A 144 7.27 -16.93 4.63
C GLU A 144 8.42 -16.28 3.84
N TYR A 145 8.09 -15.52 2.78
CA TYR A 145 9.08 -14.76 2.03
C TYR A 145 9.88 -13.78 2.91
N MET A 146 9.23 -12.98 3.76
CA MET A 146 9.94 -12.06 4.66
C MET A 146 10.86 -12.77 5.65
N LYS A 147 10.45 -13.93 6.15
CA LYS A 147 11.28 -14.77 7.01
C LYS A 147 12.52 -15.25 6.26
N GLU A 148 12.34 -15.82 5.08
CA GLU A 148 13.44 -16.33 4.25
C GLU A 148 14.41 -15.21 3.85
N VAL A 149 13.92 -14.02 3.48
CA VAL A 149 14.75 -12.83 3.26
C VAL A 149 15.57 -12.49 4.51
N GLY A 150 14.95 -12.52 5.69
CA GLY A 150 15.65 -12.26 6.95
C GLY A 150 16.76 -13.28 7.24
N GLU A 151 16.52 -14.57 6.97
CA GLU A 151 17.43 -15.68 7.29
C GLU A 151 18.53 -15.87 6.24
N VAL A 152 18.19 -15.86 4.95
CA VAL A 152 19.11 -16.11 3.84
C VAL A 152 19.96 -14.88 3.53
N ASP A 153 19.34 -13.71 3.35
CA ASP A 153 20.07 -12.46 3.08
C ASP A 153 20.65 -11.82 4.35
N ARG A 154 20.35 -12.40 5.53
CA ARG A 154 20.77 -11.89 6.85
C ARG A 154 20.33 -10.44 7.10
N ASP A 155 19.15 -10.07 6.61
CA ASP A 155 18.58 -8.74 6.81
C ASP A 155 17.81 -8.68 8.14
N SER A 156 18.48 -8.19 9.19
CA SER A 156 17.94 -8.12 10.55
C SER A 156 16.63 -7.33 10.66
N TYR A 157 16.37 -6.41 9.72
CA TYR A 157 15.10 -5.71 9.68
C TYR A 157 13.95 -6.62 9.28
N PHE A 158 14.12 -7.47 8.26
CA PHE A 158 13.05 -8.37 7.85
C PHE A 158 12.77 -9.42 8.92
N ILE A 159 13.79 -9.84 9.68
CA ILE A 159 13.61 -10.65 10.90
C ILE A 159 12.73 -9.92 11.93
N ASP A 160 13.04 -8.65 12.22
CA ASP A 160 12.31 -7.83 13.20
C ASP A 160 10.86 -7.55 12.76
N VAL A 161 10.65 -7.19 11.49
CA VAL A 161 9.33 -6.97 10.89
C VAL A 161 8.51 -8.26 10.93
N HIS A 162 9.07 -9.38 10.49
CA HIS A 162 8.41 -10.68 10.53
C HIS A 162 8.00 -11.03 11.97
N THR A 163 8.91 -10.87 12.93
CA THR A 163 8.66 -11.19 14.35
C THR A 163 7.55 -10.32 14.93
N LYS A 164 7.58 -9.00 14.67
CA LYS A 164 6.57 -8.06 15.17
C LYS A 164 5.19 -8.35 14.60
N ILE A 165 5.08 -8.52 13.28
CA ILE A 165 3.80 -8.82 12.62
C ILE A 165 3.24 -10.15 13.12
N SER A 166 4.10 -11.18 13.23
CA SER A 166 3.69 -12.50 13.73
C SER A 166 3.18 -12.45 15.18
N ALA A 167 3.83 -11.67 16.04
CA ALA A 167 3.43 -11.50 17.43
C ALA A 167 2.13 -10.70 17.59
N MET A 168 1.88 -9.73 16.71
CA MET A 168 0.73 -8.82 16.79
C MET A 168 -0.48 -9.28 15.97
N GLY A 169 -0.30 -10.23 15.05
CA GLY A 169 -1.35 -10.70 14.14
C GLY A 169 -1.68 -9.69 13.03
N GLY A 170 -0.78 -8.76 12.73
CA GLY A 170 -1.01 -7.68 11.76
C GLY A 170 0.01 -6.54 11.89
N ILE A 171 -0.18 -5.46 11.13
CA ILE A 171 0.62 -4.25 11.27
C ILE A 171 0.20 -3.51 12.55
N PRO A 172 1.13 -3.16 13.46
CA PRO A 172 0.83 -2.31 14.61
C PRO A 172 0.06 -1.04 14.20
N GLY A 173 -1.16 -0.88 14.72
CA GLY A 173 -1.96 0.32 14.52
C GLY A 173 -1.36 1.53 15.25
N GLY A 174 -1.11 2.61 14.50
CA GLY A 174 -0.61 3.89 15.03
C GLY A 174 0.90 4.05 14.84
N GLY A 175 1.31 4.58 13.68
CA GLY A 175 2.66 5.15 13.47
C GLY A 175 3.88 4.22 13.63
N GLY A 176 3.71 2.97 14.07
CA GLY A 176 4.79 2.12 14.58
C GLY A 176 5.49 1.22 13.56
N LEU A 177 5.17 1.32 12.26
CA LEU A 177 6.02 0.75 11.22
C LEU A 177 6.83 1.86 10.56
N TRP A 178 7.93 2.18 11.24
CA TRP A 178 9.30 2.54 10.86
C TRP A 178 9.65 3.04 9.45
N MET A 179 8.87 2.76 8.40
CA MET A 179 9.20 3.16 7.02
C MET A 179 9.48 4.67 6.88
N PRO A 180 8.65 5.58 7.44
CA PRO A 180 8.88 7.02 7.29
C PRO A 180 9.90 7.63 8.26
N GLU A 181 10.23 6.98 9.39
CA GLU A 181 11.20 7.53 10.36
C GLU A 181 12.62 7.02 10.07
N GLY A 182 13.26 7.62 9.07
CA GLY A 182 14.69 7.42 8.76
C GLY A 182 15.08 6.06 8.20
N PHE A 183 14.17 5.07 8.21
CA PHE A 183 14.43 3.74 7.69
C PHE A 183 14.53 3.72 6.17
N HIS A 184 13.60 4.41 5.48
CA HIS A 184 13.61 4.43 4.02
C HIS A 184 14.95 4.97 3.48
N HIS A 185 15.59 5.96 4.10
CA HIS A 185 16.91 6.45 3.68
C HIS A 185 18.05 5.40 3.68
N LYS A 186 17.89 4.29 4.40
CA LYS A 186 18.88 3.20 4.44
C LYS A 186 18.56 2.06 3.47
N ARG A 187 17.50 2.22 2.65
CA ARG A 187 16.98 1.17 1.80
C ARG A 187 17.17 1.52 0.35
N ASP A 188 17.79 0.60 -0.38
CA ASP A 188 17.82 0.64 -1.83
C ASP A 188 16.51 0.05 -2.36
N PHE A 189 15.64 0.91 -2.90
CA PHE A 189 14.40 0.47 -3.50
C PHE A 189 14.60 -0.21 -4.86
N ASN A 190 15.82 -0.26 -5.42
CA ASN A 190 16.11 -1.12 -6.57
C ASN A 190 16.23 -2.61 -6.18
N LEU A 191 16.20 -2.93 -4.88
CA LEU A 191 16.13 -4.31 -4.41
C LEU A 191 14.68 -4.79 -4.29
N VAL A 192 14.39 -5.97 -4.84
CA VAL A 192 13.07 -6.61 -4.89
C VAL A 192 12.38 -6.65 -3.52
N LYS A 193 13.04 -7.19 -2.50
CA LYS A 193 12.54 -7.22 -1.10
C LYS A 193 12.09 -5.86 -0.57
N ASN A 194 12.89 -4.81 -0.78
CA ASN A 194 12.58 -3.48 -0.27
C ASN A 194 11.40 -2.86 -1.04
N ARG A 195 11.36 -3.07 -2.36
CA ARG A 195 10.31 -2.56 -3.24
C ARG A 195 8.95 -3.19 -2.93
N ILE A 196 8.89 -4.53 -2.84
CA ILE A 196 7.68 -5.27 -2.47
C ILE A 196 7.18 -4.80 -1.11
N TRP A 197 8.09 -4.71 -0.12
CA TRP A 197 7.72 -4.28 1.21
C TRP A 197 7.15 -2.86 1.25
N ALA A 198 7.79 -1.92 0.55
CA ALA A 198 7.29 -0.55 0.46
C ALA A 198 5.92 -0.47 -0.22
N ALA A 199 5.74 -1.20 -1.32
CA ALA A 199 4.45 -1.28 -2.02
C ALA A 199 3.34 -1.85 -1.12
N CYS A 200 3.63 -2.95 -0.43
CA CYS A 200 2.72 -3.56 0.53
C CYS A 200 2.36 -2.58 1.66
N TYR A 201 3.36 -1.92 2.24
CA TYR A 201 3.18 -0.95 3.30
C TYR A 201 2.27 0.21 2.87
N ILE A 202 2.53 0.83 1.72
CA ILE A 202 1.73 1.96 1.20
C ILE A 202 0.26 1.58 1.01
N LEU A 203 -0.01 0.37 0.52
CA LEU A 203 -1.37 -0.13 0.33
C LEU A 203 -2.07 -0.33 1.69
N CYS A 204 -1.36 -0.73 2.74
CA CYS A 204 -1.90 -0.84 4.10
C CYS A 204 -2.11 0.50 4.83
N ILE A 205 -1.75 1.66 4.26
CA ILE A 205 -1.91 2.94 4.98
C ILE A 205 -3.38 3.37 4.97
N HIS A 206 -4.07 3.28 6.11
CA HIS A 206 -5.46 3.72 6.27
C HIS A 206 -5.57 5.15 6.82
N ASP A 207 -6.72 5.78 6.57
CA ASP A 207 -7.11 6.99 7.30
C ASP A 207 -7.16 6.71 8.81
N HIS A 208 -6.77 7.70 9.61
CA HIS A 208 -6.92 7.64 11.06
C HIS A 208 -8.36 7.30 11.47
N VAL A 209 -8.51 6.60 12.60
CA VAL A 209 -9.79 6.09 13.10
C VAL A 209 -10.86 7.19 13.15
N ASP A 210 -10.51 8.41 13.55
CA ASP A 210 -11.46 9.53 13.61
C ASP A 210 -12.04 9.93 12.25
N ILE A 211 -11.21 9.93 11.20
CA ILE A 211 -11.64 10.26 9.83
C ILE A 211 -12.59 9.17 9.34
N ARG A 212 -12.26 7.90 9.62
CA ARG A 212 -13.07 6.74 9.23
C ARG A 212 -14.40 6.73 9.97
N MET A 213 -14.40 6.96 11.28
CA MET A 213 -15.61 7.07 12.09
C MET A 213 -16.51 8.21 11.65
N LYS A 214 -15.93 9.37 11.30
CA LYS A 214 -16.72 10.49 10.75
C LYS A 214 -17.42 10.11 9.44
N LYS A 215 -16.73 9.39 8.54
CA LYS A 215 -17.32 8.89 7.29
C LYS A 215 -18.41 7.85 7.56
N TYR A 216 -18.12 6.87 8.41
CA TYR A 216 -19.04 5.81 8.82
C TYR A 216 -20.36 6.39 9.37
N LEU A 217 -20.28 7.27 10.38
CA LEU A 217 -21.46 7.87 11.00
C LEU A 217 -22.26 8.76 10.05
N LYS A 218 -21.60 9.39 9.06
CA LYS A 218 -22.29 10.16 8.03
C LYS A 218 -23.10 9.23 7.12
N GLU A 219 -22.53 8.09 6.75
CA GLU A 219 -23.19 7.13 5.87
C GLU A 219 -24.35 6.43 6.57
N GLN A 220 -24.21 6.05 7.85
CA GLN A 220 -25.29 5.48 8.64
C GLN A 220 -26.51 6.42 8.70
N ARG A 221 -26.31 7.70 9.03
CA ARG A 221 -27.39 8.71 9.02
C ARG A 221 -28.08 8.84 7.66
N ARG A 222 -27.32 8.70 6.56
CA ARG A 222 -27.86 8.78 5.19
C ARG A 222 -28.76 7.57 4.89
N ARG A 223 -28.38 6.37 5.34
CA ARG A 223 -29.18 5.15 5.18
C ARG A 223 -30.48 5.26 5.97
N GLU A 224 -30.39 5.63 7.24
CA GLU A 224 -31.56 5.87 8.12
C GLU A 224 -32.55 6.89 7.52
N SER A 225 -32.05 7.97 6.91
CA SER A 225 -32.89 9.00 6.29
C SER A 225 -33.62 8.48 5.04
N LYS A 226 -32.97 7.65 4.23
CA LYS A 226 -33.57 7.06 3.02
C LYS A 226 -34.62 6.02 3.36
N ASP A 227 -34.37 5.20 4.37
CA ASP A 227 -35.33 4.19 4.81
C ASP A 227 -36.61 4.86 5.33
N TYR A 228 -36.49 6.05 5.95
CA TYR A 228 -37.64 6.85 6.38
C TYR A 228 -38.44 7.47 5.20
N GLU A 229 -37.80 7.79 4.07
CA GLU A 229 -38.49 8.29 2.87
C GLU A 229 -39.22 7.19 2.09
N VAL A 230 -38.72 5.94 2.13
CA VAL A 230 -39.35 4.79 1.46
C VAL A 230 -40.59 4.28 2.22
N LEU A 231 -40.68 4.57 3.52
CA LEU A 231 -41.81 4.17 4.37
C LEU A 231 -42.97 5.19 4.39
N LYS A 232 -42.88 6.28 3.62
CA LYS A 232 -43.94 7.30 3.45
C LYS A 232 -44.63 7.14 2.10
#